data_AF-A0A059ZWT8-F1
#
_entry.id   AF-A0A059ZWT8-F1
#
_cell.length_a   1.000
_cell.length_b   1.000
_cell.length_c   1.000
_cell.angle_alpha   90.00
_cell.angle_beta   90.00
_cell.angle_gamma   90.00
#
_symmetry.space_group_name_H-M   'P 1'
#
loop_
_entity.id
_entity.type
_entity.pdbx_description
1 polymer ?
#
loop_
_entity_poly.entity_id
_entity_poly.type
_entity_poly.pdbx_seq_one_letter_code
_entity_poly.pdbx_strand_id
1 'polypeptide(L)'
;MKTIPIADVSALKNELNKYKKGKKLEIPRFNQLARMAYIGRLVMAPLDPEDPECRAFLVHVQEPQGLAAHFIELDEDLQDAILILDGEQAMAIAAIMEEGVAERARWHEALNERDFYFSAFYRPRDRDGSH
;
A
#
# COMPACT_ATOMS: atom_id res chain seq x y z
N MET A 1 -15.24 4.03 27.15
CA MET A 1 -16.26 3.55 26.19
C MET A 1 -17.57 4.24 26.49
N LYS A 2 -18.15 4.99 25.55
CA LYS A 2 -19.54 5.46 25.70
C LYS A 2 -20.46 4.29 25.42
N THR A 3 -21.27 3.90 26.40
CA THR A 3 -22.33 2.91 26.27
C THR A 3 -23.32 3.41 25.22
N ILE A 4 -23.42 2.70 24.09
CA ILE A 4 -24.49 2.94 23.12
C ILE A 4 -25.72 2.26 23.71
N PRO A 5 -26.76 3.00 24.13
CA PRO A 5 -27.99 2.37 24.56
C PRO A 5 -28.60 1.71 23.32
N ILE A 6 -28.65 0.38 23.31
CA ILE A 6 -29.22 -0.45 22.22
C ILE A 6 -30.69 -0.09 21.93
N ALA A 7 -31.33 0.72 22.79
CA ALA A 7 -32.67 1.26 22.63
C ALA A 7 -32.84 2.28 21.47
N ASP A 8 -31.76 2.92 20.99
CA ASP A 8 -31.85 3.89 19.89
C ASP A 8 -31.35 3.32 18.55
N VAL A 9 -32.28 2.69 17.84
CA VAL A 9 -32.06 2.14 16.48
C VAL A 9 -31.59 3.21 15.49
N SER A 10 -31.99 4.47 15.67
CA SER A 10 -31.62 5.56 14.76
C SER A 10 -30.15 5.94 14.93
N ALA A 11 -29.67 6.04 16.17
CA ALA A 11 -28.26 6.27 16.45
C ALA A 11 -27.38 5.13 15.90
N LEU A 12 -27.83 3.88 16.04
CA LEU A 12 -27.11 2.71 15.55
C LEU A 12 -27.03 2.70 14.01
N LYS A 13 -28.12 3.04 13.31
CA LYS A 13 -28.12 3.23 11.85
C LYS A 13 -27.15 4.34 11.41
N ASN A 14 -27.11 5.45 12.14
CA ASN A 14 -26.21 6.55 11.83
C ASN A 14 -24.73 6.16 11.98
N GLU A 15 -24.39 5.42 13.04
CA GLU A 15 -23.03 4.90 13.21
C GLU A 15 -22.66 3.89 12.11
N LEU A 16 -23.54 2.95 11.77
CA LEU A 16 -23.32 2.02 10.66
C LEU A 16 -23.09 2.75 9.33
N ASN A 17 -23.88 3.79 9.06
CA ASN A 17 -23.73 4.59 7.84
C ASN A 17 -22.39 5.34 7.77
N LYS A 18 -21.78 5.71 8.91
CA LYS A 18 -20.44 6.29 8.93
C LYS A 18 -19.41 5.25 8.50
N TYR A 19 -19.49 4.03 9.03
CA TYR A 19 -18.58 2.95 8.65
C TYR A 19 -18.71 2.56 7.17
N LYS A 20 -19.92 2.50 6.62
CA LYS A 20 -20.15 2.23 5.19
C LYS A 20 -19.53 3.25 4.24
N LYS A 21 -19.34 4.49 4.72
CA LYS A 21 -18.65 5.55 3.97
C LYS A 21 -17.13 5.54 4.14
N GLY A 22 -16.65 4.95 5.24
CA GLY A 22 -15.25 4.95 5.62
C GLY A 22 -14.75 6.32 6.07
N LYS A 23 -13.45 6.38 6.39
CA LYS A 23 -12.80 7.59 6.89
C LYS A 23 -11.78 8.09 5.87
N LYS A 24 -11.86 9.37 5.50
CA LYS A 24 -10.79 10.08 4.79
C LYS A 24 -9.62 10.31 5.73
N LEU A 25 -8.41 9.97 5.27
CA LEU A 25 -7.16 10.25 5.95
C LEU A 25 -6.68 11.66 5.61
N GLU A 26 -6.01 12.27 6.59
CA GLU A 26 -5.22 13.47 6.39
C GLU A 26 -4.01 13.19 5.50
N ILE A 27 -3.52 14.22 4.81
CA ILE A 27 -2.44 14.12 3.82
C ILE A 27 -1.21 13.34 4.34
N PRO A 28 -0.67 13.60 5.56
CA PRO A 28 0.49 12.87 6.05
C PRO A 28 0.25 11.36 6.18
N ARG A 29 -0.92 10.98 6.71
CA ARG A 29 -1.32 9.57 6.88
C ARG A 29 -1.57 8.89 5.55
N PHE A 30 -2.25 9.59 4.64
CA PHE A 30 -2.44 9.09 3.28
C PHE A 30 -1.09 8.78 2.62
N ASN A 31 -0.10 9.66 2.75
CA ASN A 31 1.23 9.45 2.19
C ASN A 31 1.99 8.29 2.84
N GLN A 32 1.86 8.09 4.16
CA GLN A 32 2.44 6.91 4.82
C GLN A 32 1.80 5.62 4.27
N LEU A 33 0.47 5.59 4.19
CA LEU A 33 -0.27 4.47 3.64
C LEU A 33 0.11 4.21 2.16
N ALA A 34 0.21 5.26 1.35
CA ALA A 34 0.59 5.18 -0.06
C ALA A 34 1.98 4.56 -0.24
N ARG A 35 2.97 4.91 0.60
CA ARG A 35 4.30 4.28 0.57
C ARG A 35 4.22 2.78 0.86
N MET A 36 3.43 2.39 1.85
CA MET A 36 3.21 0.97 2.19
C MET A 36 2.49 0.23 1.06
N ALA A 37 1.50 0.87 0.43
CA ALA A 37 0.79 0.35 -0.73
C ALA A 37 1.77 0.09 -1.87
N TYR A 38 2.59 1.11 -2.15
CA TYR A 38 3.58 1.09 -3.20
C TYR A 38 4.46 -0.14 -3.04
N ILE A 39 5.06 -0.36 -1.86
CA ILE A 39 5.97 -1.49 -1.61
C ILE A 39 5.27 -2.85 -1.41
N GLY A 40 3.94 -2.92 -1.57
CA GLY A 40 3.18 -4.17 -1.45
C GLY A 40 3.00 -4.66 -0.01
N ARG A 41 2.98 -3.74 0.96
CA ARG A 41 2.78 -4.01 2.40
C ARG A 41 1.40 -3.58 2.89
N LEU A 42 0.41 -3.59 2.00
CA LEU A 42 -1.00 -3.42 2.33
C LEU A 42 -1.83 -4.59 1.82
N VAL A 43 -2.87 -4.92 2.56
CA VAL A 43 -3.95 -5.80 2.11
C VAL A 43 -5.24 -5.01 2.13
N MET A 44 -5.99 -5.02 1.03
CA MET A 44 -7.24 -4.28 0.88
C MET A 44 -8.38 -5.23 0.53
N ALA A 45 -9.54 -5.02 1.15
CA ALA A 45 -10.77 -5.73 0.84
C ALA A 45 -11.96 -4.76 0.93
N PRO A 46 -13.02 -4.93 0.12
CA PRO A 46 -14.29 -4.23 0.34
C PRO A 46 -14.77 -4.49 1.78
N LEU A 47 -15.27 -3.46 2.46
CA LEU A 47 -15.78 -3.61 3.83
C LEU A 47 -17.00 -4.54 3.87
N ASP A 48 -17.90 -4.38 2.90
CA ASP A 48 -19.10 -5.20 2.73
C ASP A 48 -19.27 -5.49 1.23
N PRO A 49 -18.81 -6.65 0.73
CA PRO A 49 -18.90 -6.98 -0.69
C PRO A 49 -20.32 -7.33 -1.15
N GLU A 50 -21.25 -7.59 -0.22
CA GLU A 50 -22.65 -7.91 -0.54
C GLU A 50 -23.51 -6.64 -0.66
N ASP A 51 -23.05 -5.52 -0.10
CA ASP A 51 -23.71 -4.22 -0.17
C ASP A 51 -23.13 -3.34 -1.31
N PRO A 52 -23.85 -3.17 -2.44
CA PRO A 52 -23.36 -2.35 -3.56
C PRO A 52 -23.27 -0.85 -3.22
N GLU A 53 -23.91 -0.39 -2.15
CA GLU A 53 -23.83 0.99 -1.68
C GLU A 53 -22.65 1.20 -0.71
N CYS A 54 -22.04 0.12 -0.21
CA CYS A 54 -20.85 0.21 0.61
C CYS A 54 -19.63 0.52 -0.26
N ARG A 55 -19.05 1.70 -0.06
CA ARG A 55 -17.87 2.15 -0.80
C ARG A 55 -16.60 2.14 0.05
N ALA A 56 -16.70 1.70 1.30
CA ALA A 56 -15.57 1.65 2.20
C ALA A 56 -14.73 0.39 1.99
N PHE A 57 -13.45 0.48 2.31
CA PHE A 57 -12.50 -0.63 2.24
C PHE A 57 -11.87 -0.88 3.60
N LEU A 58 -11.71 -2.15 3.94
CA LEU A 58 -10.80 -2.59 4.97
C LEU A 58 -9.38 -2.55 4.41
N VAL A 59 -8.48 -1.86 5.11
CA VAL A 59 -7.07 -1.75 4.75
C VAL A 59 -6.23 -2.21 5.93
N HIS A 60 -5.56 -3.34 5.78
CA HIS A 60 -4.61 -3.84 6.75
C HIS A 60 -3.19 -3.41 6.36
N VAL A 61 -2.52 -2.70 7.27
CA VAL A 61 -1.16 -2.22 7.09
C VAL A 61 -0.19 -3.20 7.72
N GLN A 62 0.68 -3.78 6.91
CA GLN A 62 1.75 -4.65 7.42
C GLN A 62 2.98 -3.81 7.71
N GLU A 63 3.70 -4.10 8.80
CA GLU A 63 4.96 -3.42 9.10
C GLU A 63 5.95 -3.47 7.93
N PRO A 64 6.77 -2.44 7.69
CA PRO A 64 7.84 -2.52 6.70
C PRO A 64 8.88 -3.56 7.14
N GLN A 65 9.53 -4.22 6.16
CA GLN A 65 10.53 -5.25 6.43
C GLN A 65 11.81 -5.03 5.60
N GLY A 66 12.92 -5.58 6.07
CA GLY A 66 14.21 -5.52 5.38
C GLY A 66 14.68 -4.08 5.16
N LEU A 67 15.17 -3.77 3.95
CA LEU A 67 15.70 -2.44 3.62
C LEU A 67 14.66 -1.33 3.81
N ALA A 68 13.39 -1.59 3.50
CA ALA A 68 12.33 -0.59 3.60
C ALA A 68 12.10 -0.12 5.05
N ALA A 69 12.28 -1.00 6.04
CA ALA A 69 12.14 -0.67 7.46
C ALA A 69 13.16 0.36 7.96
N HIS A 70 14.26 0.56 7.24
CA HIS A 70 15.27 1.56 7.57
C HIS A 70 14.94 2.98 7.08
N PHE A 71 13.96 3.11 6.16
CA PHE A 71 13.64 4.39 5.51
C PHE A 71 12.18 4.81 5.68
N ILE A 72 11.29 3.87 5.98
CA ILE A 72 9.86 4.15 6.17
C ILE A 72 9.56 4.19 7.66
N GLU A 73 9.27 5.39 8.14
CA GLU A 73 8.71 5.62 9.47
C GLU A 73 7.18 5.66 9.35
N LEU A 74 6.51 4.81 10.15
CA LEU A 74 5.06 4.79 10.29
C LEU A 74 4.69 5.35 11.65
N ASP A 75 3.61 6.14 11.71
CA ASP A 75 2.99 6.51 12.97
C ASP A 75 2.60 5.24 13.74
N GLU A 76 2.75 5.26 15.06
CA GLU A 76 2.52 4.09 15.92
C GLU A 76 1.12 3.48 15.77
N ASP A 77 0.10 4.31 15.47
CA ASP A 77 -1.28 3.87 15.26
C ASP A 77 -1.59 3.39 13.84
N LEU A 78 -0.60 3.42 12.93
CA LEU A 78 -0.68 2.86 11.58
C LEU A 78 -0.01 1.48 11.48
N GLN A 79 0.80 1.09 12.45
CA GLN A 79 1.45 -0.22 12.49
C GLN A 79 0.45 -1.30 12.90
N ASP A 80 0.39 -2.41 12.14
CA ASP A 80 -0.55 -3.52 12.33
C ASP A 80 -2.03 -3.09 12.47
N ALA A 81 -2.36 -1.94 11.86
CA ALA A 81 -3.69 -1.36 11.94
C ALA A 81 -4.61 -1.94 10.86
N ILE A 82 -5.89 -2.13 11.21
CA ILE A 82 -6.97 -2.29 10.25
C ILE A 82 -7.74 -0.97 10.19
N LEU A 83 -7.66 -0.31 9.04
CA LEU A 83 -8.34 0.94 8.75
C LEU A 83 -9.61 0.66 7.95
N ILE A 84 -10.63 1.49 8.16
CA ILE A 84 -11.80 1.57 7.28
C ILE A 84 -11.65 2.86 6.46
N LEU A 85 -11.15 2.73 5.24
CA LEU A 85 -10.86 3.82 4.33
C LEU A 85 -12.07 4.13 3.45
N ASP A 86 -12.29 5.40 3.13
CA ASP A 86 -13.33 5.76 2.17
C ASP A 86 -12.96 5.32 0.75
N GLY A 87 -13.97 5.12 -0.09
CA GLY A 87 -13.78 4.55 -1.43
C GLY A 87 -12.90 5.36 -2.36
N GLU A 88 -12.92 6.70 -2.27
CA GLU A 88 -12.12 7.55 -3.16
C GLU A 88 -10.63 7.39 -2.85
N GLN A 89 -10.25 7.51 -1.57
CA GLN A 89 -8.86 7.30 -1.16
C GLN A 89 -8.44 5.84 -1.32
N ALA A 90 -9.32 4.87 -1.08
CA ALA A 90 -9.02 3.46 -1.30
C ALA A 90 -8.68 3.17 -2.76
N MET A 91 -9.45 3.69 -3.72
CA MET A 91 -9.13 3.52 -5.13
C MET A 91 -7.83 4.21 -5.52
N ALA A 92 -7.52 5.39 -4.96
CA ALA A 92 -6.23 6.03 -5.18
C ALA A 92 -5.06 5.19 -4.65
N ILE A 93 -5.21 4.60 -3.45
CA ILE A 93 -4.21 3.69 -2.87
C ILE A 93 -4.05 2.42 -3.71
N ALA A 94 -5.15 1.86 -4.25
CA ALA A 94 -5.09 0.70 -5.15
C ALA A 94 -4.29 1.02 -6.43
N ALA A 95 -4.50 2.19 -7.05
CA ALA A 95 -3.72 2.61 -8.21
C ALA A 95 -2.22 2.75 -7.90
N ILE A 96 -1.87 3.30 -6.74
CA ILE A 96 -0.47 3.43 -6.28
C ILE A 96 0.14 2.03 -6.03
N MET A 97 -0.64 1.09 -5.51
CA MET A 97 -0.20 -0.29 -5.33
C MET A 97 0.09 -0.95 -6.68
N GLU A 98 -0.79 -0.80 -7.67
CA GLU A 98 -0.59 -1.31 -9.03
C GLU A 98 0.68 -0.73 -9.67
N GLU A 99 0.90 0.58 -9.54
CA GLU A 99 2.12 1.25 -10.02
C GLU A 99 3.38 0.64 -9.39
N GLY A 100 3.39 0.51 -8.06
CA GLY A 100 4.52 -0.07 -7.33
C GLY A 100 4.81 -1.52 -7.73
N VAL A 101 3.76 -2.33 -7.92
CA VAL A 101 3.91 -3.71 -8.42
C VAL A 101 4.53 -3.72 -9.81
N ALA A 102 4.01 -2.90 -10.73
CA ALA A 102 4.52 -2.83 -12.10
C ALA A 102 5.98 -2.39 -12.15
N GLU A 103 6.39 -1.42 -11.34
CA GLU A 103 7.79 -0.98 -11.27
C GLU A 103 8.73 -2.04 -10.72
N ARG A 104 8.37 -2.70 -9.63
CA ARG A 104 9.19 -3.78 -9.08
C ARG A 104 9.31 -4.94 -10.05
N ALA A 105 8.23 -5.30 -10.74
CA ALA A 105 8.27 -6.34 -11.76
C ALA A 105 9.30 -5.99 -12.85
N ARG A 106 9.23 -4.78 -13.41
CA ARG A 106 10.22 -4.30 -14.40
C ARG A 106 11.64 -4.33 -13.87
N TRP A 107 11.86 -3.90 -12.63
CA TRP A 107 13.19 -3.92 -12.02
C TRP A 107 13.73 -5.35 -11.85
N HIS A 108 12.89 -6.29 -11.41
CA HIS A 108 13.26 -7.69 -11.26
C HIS A 108 13.55 -8.37 -12.60
N GLU A 109 12.77 -8.08 -13.64
CA GLU A 109 13.04 -8.55 -15.01
C GLU A 109 14.41 -8.05 -15.50
N ALA A 110 14.66 -6.75 -15.39
CA ALA A 110 15.95 -6.16 -15.77
C ALA A 110 17.13 -6.73 -14.95
N LEU A 111 16.90 -7.06 -13.68
CA LEU A 111 17.89 -7.69 -12.83
C LEU A 111 18.25 -9.10 -13.31
N ASN A 112 17.24 -9.88 -13.72
CA ASN A 112 17.43 -11.25 -14.21
C ASN A 112 18.20 -11.30 -15.54
N GLU A 113 18.03 -10.28 -16.39
CA GLU A 113 18.73 -10.18 -17.67
C GLU A 113 20.17 -9.65 -17.55
N ARG A 114 20.55 -9.14 -16.38
CA ARG A 114 21.84 -8.47 -16.19
C ARG A 114 22.99 -9.47 -16.03
N ASP A 115 23.94 -9.44 -16.97
CA ASP A 115 25.19 -10.20 -16.86
C ASP A 115 26.20 -9.45 -15.97
N PHE A 116 26.15 -9.74 -14.67
CA PHE A 116 27.07 -9.20 -13.68
C PHE A 116 28.51 -9.66 -13.88
N TYR A 117 28.71 -10.90 -14.33
CA TYR A 117 30.04 -11.49 -14.46
C TYR A 117 30.80 -10.83 -15.60
N PHE A 118 30.19 -10.74 -16.78
CA PHE A 118 30.79 -10.06 -17.92
C PHE A 118 31.07 -8.59 -17.60
N SER A 119 30.11 -7.89 -16.98
CA SER A 119 30.29 -6.48 -16.58
C SER A 119 31.46 -6.26 -15.62
N ALA A 120 31.70 -7.20 -14.69
CA ALA A 120 32.76 -7.07 -13.68
C ALA A 120 34.13 -7.54 -14.17
N PHE A 121 34.18 -8.55 -15.04
CA PHE A 121 35.41 -9.28 -15.34
C PHE A 121 35.82 -9.29 -16.81
N TYR A 122 34.92 -8.98 -17.75
CA TYR A 122 35.29 -8.85 -19.15
C TYR A 122 35.82 -7.43 -19.42
N ARG A 123 37.13 -7.32 -19.65
CA ARG A 123 37.73 -6.15 -20.27
C ARG A 123 37.83 -6.41 -21.76
N PRO A 124 37.16 -5.63 -22.63
CA PRO A 124 37.43 -5.72 -24.06
C PRO A 124 38.94 -5.54 -24.27
N ARG A 125 39.57 -6.42 -25.06
CA ARG A 125 40.93 -6.13 -25.52
C ARG A 125 40.87 -4.79 -26.22
N ASP A 126 41.53 -3.79 -25.65
CA ASP A 126 41.87 -2.58 -26.38
C ASP A 126 42.53 -3.01 -27.70
N ARG A 127 42.27 -2.24 -28.75
CA ARG A 127 42.82 -2.40 -30.10
C ARG A 127 44.35 -2.47 -30.07
N ASP A 128 44.91 -3.63 -29.73
CA ASP A 128 46.27 -4.03 -30.10
C ASP A 128 46.22 -4.43 -31.57
N GLY A 129 46.27 -3.42 -32.45
CA GLY A 129 46.09 -3.62 -33.87
C GLY A 129 46.41 -2.39 -34.71
N SER A 130 47.50 -1.69 -34.37
CA SER A 130 48.21 -0.80 -35.29
C SER A 130 49.71 -0.93 -35.03
N HIS A 131 50.27 -2.07 -35.45
CA HIS A 131 51.69 -2.15 -35.79
C HIS A 131 51.94 -1.45 -37.12
#